data_AF-A0A5P8VR32-F1
#
_entry.id   AF-A0A5P8VR32-F1
#
_cell.length_a   1.000
_cell.length_b   1.000
_cell.length_c   1.000
_cell.angle_alpha   90.00
_cell.angle_beta   90.00
_cell.angle_gamma   90.00
#
_symmetry.space_group_name_H-M   'P 1'
#
loop_
_entity.id
_entity.type
_entity.pdbx_description
1 polymer ?
#
loop_
_entity_poly.entity_id
_entity_poly.type
_entity_poly.pdbx_seq_one_letter_code
_entity_poly.pdbx_strand_id
1 'polypeptide(L)'
;MKISDALANVSRLFLDTAPVIYFVERNPQFVDLVDPIFERLSTDITAVASGITLSECLVGAIRLGLADLEQAFVDVLQQEQVVFVEINAAIAREAARIRVRYNLQLPDALQVAAAIIAGCEAFLTNDAALKRVKELRVLVVYEESAQFAIRFFAHSQLKPQDKSGGLNPALFKIYLSINKFRGLYHQGIIGQPEKIPL
;
A
#
# COMPACT_ATOMS: atom_id res chain seq x y z
N MET A 1 9.91 8.03 11.06
CA MET A 1 11.00 7.86 10.08
C MET A 1 10.33 7.96 8.71
N LYS A 2 10.87 8.68 7.72
CA LYS A 2 10.24 8.74 6.39
C LYS A 2 10.52 7.43 5.64
N ILE A 3 9.64 7.01 4.73
CA ILE A 3 9.77 5.74 4.03
C ILE A 3 10.94 5.81 3.05
N SER A 4 11.27 7.02 2.59
CA SER A 4 12.51 7.34 1.89
C SER A 4 13.76 6.97 2.69
N ASP A 5 13.77 7.25 4.01
CA ASP A 5 14.88 6.86 4.90
C ASP A 5 14.86 5.33 5.12
N ALA A 6 13.66 4.74 5.13
CA ALA A 6 13.49 3.30 5.26
C ALA A 6 14.00 2.52 4.03
N LEU A 7 14.16 3.17 2.89
CA LEU A 7 14.78 2.61 1.68
C LEU A 7 16.30 2.83 1.63
N ALA A 8 16.92 3.36 2.68
CA ALA A 8 18.38 3.40 2.76
C ALA A 8 18.95 1.97 2.74
N ASN A 9 19.96 1.75 1.90
CA ASN A 9 20.63 0.46 1.66
C ASN A 9 19.70 -0.65 1.11
N VAL A 10 18.63 -0.28 0.42
CA VAL A 10 17.81 -1.22 -0.35
C VAL A 10 18.19 -1.08 -1.83
N SER A 11 18.61 -2.17 -2.47
CA SER A 11 18.94 -2.21 -3.89
C SER A 11 17.89 -2.99 -4.70
N ARG A 12 17.22 -3.94 -4.05
CA ARG A 12 16.15 -4.79 -4.57
C ARG A 12 14.97 -4.77 -3.61
N LEU A 13 13.84 -4.26 -4.09
CA LEU A 13 12.61 -4.15 -3.31
C LEU A 13 11.53 -5.03 -3.90
N PHE A 14 11.00 -5.96 -3.10
CA PHE A 14 9.85 -6.75 -3.53
C PHE A 14 8.55 -5.96 -3.33
N LEU A 15 7.68 -5.99 -4.34
CA LEU A 15 6.38 -5.31 -4.35
C LEU A 15 5.25 -6.30 -4.04
N ASP A 16 4.60 -6.09 -2.90
CA ASP A 16 3.28 -6.65 -2.62
C ASP A 16 2.21 -5.91 -3.45
N THR A 17 1.00 -6.46 -3.46
CA THR A 17 -0.15 -5.98 -4.22
C THR A 17 -0.60 -4.59 -3.80
N ALA A 18 -0.76 -4.34 -2.49
CA ALA A 18 -1.38 -3.10 -2.02
C ALA A 18 -0.61 -1.82 -2.44
N PRO A 19 0.72 -1.71 -2.30
CA PRO A 19 1.47 -0.55 -2.77
C PRO A 19 1.34 -0.30 -4.29
N VAL A 20 1.26 -1.36 -5.10
CA VAL A 20 1.09 -1.26 -6.56
C VAL A 20 -0.29 -0.71 -6.89
N ILE A 21 -1.35 -1.23 -6.25
CA ILE A 21 -2.71 -0.68 -6.36
C ILE A 21 -2.74 0.80 -6.00
N TYR A 22 -2.09 1.19 -4.90
CA TYR A 22 -2.09 2.58 -4.47
C TYR A 22 -1.42 3.52 -5.46
N PHE A 23 -0.34 3.08 -6.11
CA PHE A 23 0.36 3.85 -7.12
C PHE A 23 -0.46 3.97 -8.41
N VAL A 24 -0.92 2.85 -8.96
CA VAL A 24 -1.65 2.81 -10.25
C VAL A 24 -3.01 3.51 -10.15
N GLU A 25 -3.79 3.23 -9.10
CA GLU A 25 -5.10 3.86 -8.90
C GLU A 25 -5.02 5.28 -8.31
N ARG A 26 -3.80 5.79 -8.06
CA ARG A 26 -3.55 7.10 -7.43
C ARG A 26 -4.36 7.27 -6.13
N ASN A 27 -4.31 6.26 -5.26
CA ASN A 27 -5.12 6.21 -4.05
C ASN A 27 -4.85 7.45 -3.17
N PRO A 28 -5.84 8.34 -2.91
CA PRO A 28 -5.60 9.62 -2.27
C PRO A 28 -5.02 9.54 -0.85
N GLN A 29 -5.17 8.40 -0.17
CA GLN A 29 -4.63 8.20 1.17
C GLN A 29 -3.14 7.82 1.15
N PHE A 30 -2.67 7.22 0.07
CA PHE A 30 -1.36 6.56 0.02
C PHE A 30 -0.45 7.07 -1.10
N VAL A 31 -0.99 7.78 -2.09
CA VAL A 31 -0.26 8.25 -3.28
C VAL A 31 0.98 9.06 -2.90
N ASP A 32 0.85 10.01 -1.98
CA ASP A 32 1.99 10.84 -1.51
C ASP A 32 3.08 10.02 -0.79
N LEU A 33 2.74 8.82 -0.29
CA LEU A 33 3.68 7.91 0.37
C LEU A 33 4.35 6.96 -0.63
N VAL A 34 3.62 6.49 -1.64
CA VAL A 34 4.15 5.53 -2.61
C VAL A 34 4.84 6.20 -3.79
N ASP A 35 4.44 7.40 -4.21
CA ASP A 35 5.08 8.15 -5.30
C ASP A 35 6.61 8.25 -5.14
N PRO A 36 7.18 8.72 -4.01
CA PRO A 36 8.63 8.78 -3.85
C PRO A 36 9.30 7.41 -3.80
N ILE A 37 8.57 6.33 -3.51
CA ILE A 37 9.10 4.96 -3.57
C ILE A 37 9.23 4.53 -5.02
N PHE A 38 8.17 4.70 -5.81
CA PHE A 38 8.15 4.34 -7.23
C PHE A 38 9.11 5.19 -8.07
N GLU A 39 9.39 6.45 -7.67
CA GLU A 39 10.47 7.26 -8.24
C GLU A 39 11.86 6.64 -8.02
N ARG A 40 12.09 5.98 -6.88
CA ARG A 40 13.34 5.25 -6.64
C ARG A 40 13.41 3.95 -7.43
N LEU A 41 12.27 3.28 -7.62
CA LEU A 41 12.19 2.07 -8.46
C LEU A 41 12.54 2.34 -9.93
N SER A 42 12.35 3.57 -10.41
CA SER A 42 12.71 3.97 -11.77
C SER A 42 14.14 4.51 -11.90
N THR A 43 14.88 4.62 -10.79
CA THR A 43 16.21 5.24 -10.77
C THR A 43 17.29 4.34 -10.19
N ASP A 44 17.18 3.94 -8.91
CA ASP A 44 18.28 3.32 -8.17
C ASP A 44 17.92 2.02 -7.45
N ILE A 45 16.64 1.63 -7.41
CA ILE A 45 16.17 0.37 -6.80
C ILE A 45 15.58 -0.53 -7.87
N THR A 46 16.03 -1.79 -7.95
CA THR A 46 15.39 -2.80 -8.78
C THR A 46 14.09 -3.28 -8.11
N ALA A 47 12.97 -3.02 -8.77
CA ALA A 47 11.68 -3.59 -8.37
C ALA A 47 11.65 -5.10 -8.64
N VAL A 48 11.11 -5.87 -7.71
CA VAL A 48 10.88 -7.30 -7.86
C VAL A 48 9.40 -7.58 -7.62
N ALA A 49 8.77 -8.33 -8.50
CA ALA A 49 7.37 -8.72 -8.38
C ALA A 49 7.18 -10.19 -8.79
N SER A 50 5.99 -10.73 -8.62
CA SER A 50 5.67 -12.10 -9.04
C SER A 50 4.31 -12.19 -9.71
N GLY A 51 4.02 -13.36 -10.29
CA GLY A 51 2.68 -13.71 -10.79
C GLY A 51 1.56 -13.52 -9.77
N ILE A 52 1.87 -13.63 -8.47
CA ILE A 52 0.89 -13.41 -7.40
C ILE A 52 0.52 -11.93 -7.31
N THR A 53 1.52 -11.03 -7.21
CA THR A 53 1.33 -9.58 -7.20
C THR A 53 0.49 -9.12 -8.40
N LEU A 54 0.86 -9.57 -9.60
CA LEU A 54 0.14 -9.26 -10.83
C LEU A 54 -1.31 -9.78 -10.76
N SER A 55 -1.50 -11.06 -10.42
CA SER A 55 -2.84 -11.66 -10.38
C SER A 55 -3.78 -10.92 -9.43
N GLU A 56 -3.31 -10.52 -8.26
CA GLU A 56 -4.12 -9.83 -7.27
C GLU A 56 -4.46 -8.39 -7.72
N CYS A 57 -3.55 -7.70 -8.39
CA CYS A 57 -3.80 -6.38 -8.98
C CYS A 57 -4.88 -6.45 -10.08
N LEU A 58 -4.80 -7.45 -10.97
CA LEU A 58 -5.71 -7.54 -12.13
C LEU A 58 -7.15 -7.96 -11.75
N VAL A 59 -7.35 -8.67 -10.64
CA VAL A 59 -8.68 -9.16 -10.22
C VAL A 59 -9.72 -8.04 -10.15
N GLY A 60 -9.35 -6.89 -9.59
CA GLY A 60 -10.25 -5.74 -9.46
C GLY A 60 -10.63 -5.16 -10.83
N ALA A 61 -9.62 -4.89 -11.68
CA ALA A 61 -9.81 -4.32 -13.01
C ALA A 61 -10.64 -5.23 -13.92
N ILE A 62 -10.31 -6.52 -13.99
CA ILE A 62 -11.01 -7.51 -14.82
C ILE A 62 -12.47 -7.65 -14.37
N ARG A 63 -12.71 -7.75 -13.06
CA ARG A 63 -14.08 -7.89 -12.52
C ARG A 63 -14.98 -6.70 -12.88
N LEU A 64 -14.39 -5.50 -12.99
CA LEU A 64 -15.11 -4.27 -13.33
C LEU A 64 -15.10 -3.97 -14.84
N GLY A 65 -14.42 -4.77 -15.66
CA GLY A 65 -14.30 -4.56 -17.11
C GLY A 65 -13.47 -3.32 -17.47
N LEU A 66 -12.52 -2.92 -16.63
CA LEU A 66 -11.71 -1.71 -16.82
C LEU A 66 -10.40 -2.04 -17.53
N ALA A 67 -10.46 -2.18 -18.86
CA ALA A 67 -9.30 -2.57 -19.68
C ALA A 67 -8.10 -1.62 -19.54
N ASP A 68 -8.34 -0.30 -19.46
CA ASP A 68 -7.26 0.68 -19.29
C ASP A 68 -6.55 0.51 -17.94
N LEU A 69 -7.29 0.18 -16.87
CA LEU A 69 -6.72 -0.06 -15.56
C LEU A 69 -5.96 -1.40 -15.51
N GLU A 70 -6.49 -2.42 -16.17
CA GLU A 70 -5.80 -3.71 -16.35
C GLU A 70 -4.44 -3.50 -17.04
N GLN A 71 -4.43 -2.75 -18.16
CA GLN A 71 -3.21 -2.45 -18.88
C GLN A 71 -2.25 -1.60 -18.04
N ALA A 72 -2.74 -0.63 -17.27
CA ALA A 72 -1.88 0.18 -16.39
C ALA A 72 -1.14 -0.66 -15.33
N PHE A 73 -1.77 -1.72 -14.79
CA PHE A 73 -1.08 -2.66 -13.89
C PHE A 73 0.01 -3.47 -14.60
N VAL A 74 -0.29 -3.96 -15.81
CA VAL A 74 0.68 -4.68 -16.64
C VAL A 74 1.88 -3.78 -16.98
N ASP A 75 1.61 -2.55 -17.42
CA ASP A 75 2.61 -1.57 -17.81
C ASP A 75 3.51 -1.14 -16.64
N VAL A 76 3.06 -1.26 -15.39
CA VAL A 76 3.89 -0.99 -14.20
C VAL A 76 4.69 -2.21 -13.76
N LEU A 77 4.09 -3.41 -13.80
CA LEU A 77 4.72 -4.62 -13.26
C LEU A 77 5.59 -5.40 -14.24
N GLN A 78 5.44 -5.17 -15.54
CA GLN A 78 6.19 -5.87 -16.60
C GLN A 78 7.14 -4.97 -17.39
N GLN A 79 7.55 -3.84 -16.80
CA GLN A 79 8.60 -3.00 -17.39
C GLN A 79 9.93 -3.74 -17.41
N GLU A 80 10.82 -3.40 -18.35
CA GLU A 80 12.13 -4.06 -18.52
C GLU A 80 12.99 -4.00 -17.24
N GLN A 81 12.86 -2.93 -16.45
CA GLN A 81 13.57 -2.74 -15.18
C GLN A 81 12.99 -3.55 -14.00
N VAL A 82 11.81 -4.15 -14.14
CA VAL A 82 11.18 -4.96 -13.08
C VAL A 82 11.62 -6.41 -13.23
N VAL A 83 12.19 -6.98 -12.17
CA VAL A 83 12.49 -8.40 -12.13
C VAL A 83 11.23 -9.17 -11.75
N PHE A 84 10.68 -9.89 -12.73
CA PHE A 84 9.51 -10.73 -12.52
C PHE A 84 9.92 -12.16 -12.13
N VAL A 85 9.60 -12.57 -10.91
CA VAL A 85 10.01 -13.86 -10.34
C VAL A 85 8.92 -14.92 -10.57
N GLU A 86 9.29 -15.99 -11.26
CA GLU A 86 8.45 -17.17 -11.43
C GLU A 86 8.44 -18.04 -10.17
N ILE A 87 7.24 -18.48 -9.76
CA ILE A 87 7.10 -19.38 -8.61
C ILE A 87 7.54 -20.79 -8.99
N ASN A 88 8.68 -21.22 -8.45
CA ASN A 88 9.26 -22.53 -8.70
C ASN A 88 9.29 -23.41 -7.43
N ALA A 89 9.83 -24.63 -7.55
CA ALA A 89 9.90 -25.59 -6.44
C ALA A 89 10.74 -25.08 -5.24
N ALA A 90 11.78 -24.27 -5.47
CA ALA A 90 12.58 -23.71 -4.38
C ALA A 90 11.77 -22.70 -3.58
N ILE A 91 11.03 -21.81 -4.26
CA ILE A 91 10.10 -20.86 -3.64
C ILE A 91 8.98 -21.58 -2.90
N ALA A 92 8.38 -22.62 -3.49
CA ALA A 92 7.33 -23.38 -2.84
C ALA A 92 7.81 -24.05 -1.53
N ARG A 93 9.03 -24.60 -1.52
CA ARG A 93 9.63 -25.19 -0.31
C ARG A 93 9.94 -24.14 0.75
N GLU A 94 10.45 -22.98 0.35
CA GLU A 94 10.70 -21.89 1.28
C GLU A 94 9.40 -21.32 1.85
N ALA A 95 8.37 -21.15 1.02
CA ALA A 95 7.05 -20.73 1.46
C ALA A 95 6.47 -21.69 2.49
N ALA A 96 6.59 -23.01 2.30
CA ALA A 96 6.17 -23.99 3.31
C ALA A 96 6.87 -23.77 4.67
N ARG A 97 8.18 -23.49 4.68
CA ARG A 97 8.94 -23.18 5.91
C ARG A 97 8.45 -21.89 6.57
N ILE A 98 8.29 -20.83 5.79
CA ILE A 98 7.79 -19.52 6.23
C ILE A 98 6.37 -19.65 6.82
N ARG A 99 5.48 -20.44 6.20
CA ARG A 99 4.12 -20.70 6.70
C ARG A 99 4.13 -21.39 8.05
N VAL A 100 4.93 -22.43 8.23
CA VAL A 100 5.01 -23.13 9.52
C VAL A 100 5.56 -22.21 10.61
N ARG A 101 6.60 -21.43 10.29
CA ARG A 101 7.25 -20.54 11.26
C ARG A 101 6.36 -19.39 11.70
N TYR A 102 5.65 -18.77 10.76
CA TYR A 102 4.91 -17.54 11.01
C TYR A 102 3.40 -17.69 10.94
N ASN A 103 2.85 -18.85 10.58
CA ASN A 103 1.42 -19.05 10.35
C ASN A 103 0.85 -18.06 9.32
N LEU A 104 1.50 -17.99 8.15
CA LEU A 104 1.09 -17.15 7.01
C LEU A 104 0.16 -17.90 6.06
N GLN A 105 -0.71 -17.14 5.38
CA GLN A 105 -1.49 -17.69 4.26
C GLN A 105 -0.54 -18.03 3.10
N LEU A 106 -1.01 -18.89 2.20
CA LEU A 106 -0.17 -19.37 1.09
C LEU A 106 0.33 -18.22 0.18
N PRO A 107 -0.51 -17.26 -0.26
CA PRO A 107 -0.05 -16.15 -1.10
C PRO A 107 1.06 -15.32 -0.43
N ASP A 108 0.83 -14.86 0.79
CA ASP A 108 1.81 -14.08 1.56
C ASP A 108 3.14 -14.83 1.71
N ALA A 109 3.07 -16.13 2.04
CA ALA A 109 4.27 -16.91 2.22
C ALA A 109 5.03 -17.17 0.91
N LEU A 110 4.32 -17.32 -0.21
CA LEU A 110 4.94 -17.43 -1.53
C LEU A 110 5.60 -16.11 -1.95
N GLN A 111 4.96 -14.97 -1.70
CA GLN A 111 5.56 -13.66 -1.99
C GLN A 111 6.80 -13.40 -1.12
N VAL A 112 6.72 -13.66 0.20
CA VAL A 112 7.87 -13.52 1.10
C VAL A 112 9.01 -14.47 0.69
N ALA A 113 8.70 -15.72 0.36
CA ALA A 113 9.69 -16.68 -0.11
C ALA A 113 10.33 -16.27 -1.45
N ALA A 114 9.52 -15.76 -2.38
CA ALA A 114 9.99 -15.23 -3.66
C ALA A 114 10.94 -14.05 -3.44
N ALA A 115 10.60 -13.13 -2.54
CA ALA A 115 11.45 -11.98 -2.20
C ALA A 115 12.80 -12.42 -1.61
N ILE A 116 12.79 -13.36 -0.66
CA ILE A 116 14.01 -13.91 -0.04
C ILE A 116 14.90 -14.57 -1.09
N ILE A 117 14.33 -15.46 -1.93
CA ILE A 117 15.10 -16.19 -2.95
C ILE A 117 15.60 -15.25 -4.06
N ALA A 118 14.84 -14.22 -4.40
CA ALA A 118 15.25 -13.20 -5.34
C ALA A 118 16.28 -12.21 -4.77
N GLY A 119 16.74 -12.40 -3.53
CA GLY A 119 17.77 -11.58 -2.89
C GLY A 119 17.30 -10.15 -2.61
N CYS A 120 16.01 -9.94 -2.35
CA CYS A 120 15.50 -8.62 -1.99
C CYS A 120 15.97 -8.27 -0.58
N GLU A 121 16.41 -7.03 -0.35
CA GLU A 121 16.72 -6.57 1.01
C GLU A 121 15.47 -6.14 1.75
N ALA A 122 14.40 -5.79 1.03
CA ALA A 122 13.15 -5.34 1.62
C ALA A 122 11.90 -5.83 0.86
N PHE A 123 10.78 -5.82 1.58
CA PHE A 123 9.43 -6.15 1.10
C PHE A 123 8.50 -4.97 1.39
N LEU A 124 7.92 -4.38 0.36
CA LEU A 124 6.98 -3.27 0.49
C LEU A 124 5.55 -3.81 0.53
N THR A 125 4.80 -3.50 1.59
CA THR A 125 3.44 -3.98 1.81
C THR A 125 2.58 -2.95 2.53
N ASN A 126 1.28 -3.21 2.64
CA ASN A 126 0.42 -2.54 3.60
C ASN A 126 -0.07 -3.45 4.74
N ASP A 127 0.40 -4.71 4.81
CA ASP A 127 0.06 -5.62 5.90
C ASP A 127 1.10 -5.58 7.03
N ALA A 128 0.71 -4.98 8.15
CA ALA A 128 1.55 -4.92 9.35
C ALA A 128 1.81 -6.29 9.98
N ALA A 129 0.98 -7.30 9.70
CA ALA A 129 1.20 -8.66 10.21
C ALA A 129 2.48 -9.29 9.64
N LEU A 130 2.93 -8.87 8.45
CA LEU A 130 4.15 -9.37 7.83
C LEU A 130 5.43 -8.94 8.56
N LYS A 131 5.40 -7.90 9.41
CA LYS A 131 6.56 -7.48 10.24
C LYS A 131 7.06 -8.57 11.21
N ARG A 132 6.29 -9.63 11.41
CA ARG A 132 6.73 -10.80 12.20
C ARG A 132 7.81 -11.62 11.50
N VAL A 133 7.89 -11.58 10.17
CA VAL A 133 8.96 -12.22 9.37
C VAL A 133 10.29 -11.55 9.70
N LYS A 134 11.33 -12.36 9.95
CA LYS A 134 12.65 -11.88 10.40
C LYS A 134 13.75 -12.04 9.36
N GLU A 135 13.50 -12.84 8.35
CA GLU A 135 14.39 -13.14 7.23
C GLU A 135 14.45 -12.00 6.21
N LEU A 136 13.48 -11.08 6.27
CA LEU A 136 13.31 -10.01 5.28
C LEU A 136 12.84 -8.73 5.97
N ARG A 137 13.40 -7.59 5.56
CA ARG A 137 12.96 -6.28 6.08
C ARG A 137 11.60 -5.93 5.50
N VAL A 138 10.58 -5.80 6.35
CA VAL A 138 9.22 -5.42 5.90
C VAL A 138 8.99 -3.92 6.07
N LEU A 139 8.67 -3.24 4.98
CA LEU A 139 8.32 -1.82 4.91
C LEU A 139 6.80 -1.68 4.73
N VAL A 140 6.14 -1.01 5.68
CA VAL A 140 4.67 -0.88 5.69
C VAL A 140 4.27 0.55 5.33
N VAL A 141 3.44 0.71 4.30
CA VAL A 141 3.04 2.03 3.78
C VAL A 141 2.20 2.84 4.79
N TYR A 142 1.21 2.24 5.49
CA TYR A 142 0.28 3.00 6.36
C TYR A 142 0.91 3.64 7.62
N GLU A 143 2.08 3.22 8.08
CA GLU A 143 2.70 3.76 9.31
C GLU A 143 3.05 5.26 9.21
N GLU A 144 3.01 5.84 8.00
CA GLU A 144 3.25 7.26 7.76
C GLU A 144 1.98 8.08 7.57
N SER A 145 0.86 7.46 7.19
CA SER A 145 -0.40 8.16 6.95
C SER A 145 -1.00 8.76 8.24
N ALA A 146 -0.79 8.11 9.39
CA ALA A 146 -1.17 8.65 10.69
C ALA A 146 -0.35 9.89 11.08
N GLN A 147 0.95 9.91 10.76
CA GLN A 147 1.82 11.07 11.02
C GLN A 147 1.57 12.20 10.01
N PHE A 148 1.18 11.88 8.77
CA PHE A 148 0.80 12.87 7.78
C PHE A 148 -0.49 13.60 8.20
N ALA A 149 -1.53 12.89 8.64
CA ALA A 149 -2.73 13.52 9.18
C ALA A 149 -2.40 14.43 10.38
N ILE A 150 -1.59 13.94 11.33
CA ILE A 150 -1.17 14.73 12.50
C ILE A 150 -0.35 15.97 12.09
N ARG A 151 0.57 15.86 11.12
CA ARG A 151 1.39 16.98 10.63
C ARG A 151 0.59 17.97 9.80
N PHE A 152 -0.35 17.50 8.99
CA PHE A 152 -1.30 18.33 8.25
C PHE A 152 -2.10 19.20 9.22
N PHE A 153 -2.62 18.63 10.32
CA PHE A 153 -3.31 19.40 11.37
C PHE A 153 -2.37 20.29 12.19
N ALA A 154 -1.14 19.84 12.50
CA ALA A 154 -0.17 20.64 13.27
C ALA A 154 0.32 21.90 12.53
N HIS A 155 0.44 21.86 11.20
CA HIS A 155 0.87 23.01 10.39
C HIS A 155 -0.28 23.88 9.86
N SER A 156 -1.51 23.35 9.79
CA SER A 156 -2.65 24.09 9.22
C SER A 156 -3.42 24.99 10.22
N GLN A 157 -3.02 25.07 11.50
CA GLN A 157 -3.74 25.79 12.57
C GLN A 157 -5.20 25.34 12.78
N LEU A 158 -5.68 24.31 12.07
CA LEU A 158 -7.06 23.83 12.14
C LEU A 158 -7.24 22.91 13.35
N LYS A 159 -8.05 23.35 14.32
CA LYS A 159 -8.47 22.47 15.41
C LYS A 159 -9.53 21.49 14.88
N PRO A 160 -9.55 20.22 15.34
CA PRO A 160 -10.56 19.23 14.93
C PRO A 160 -12.02 19.63 15.20
N GLN A 161 -12.23 20.70 15.95
CA GLN A 161 -13.54 21.21 16.36
C GLN A 161 -13.99 22.44 15.56
N ASP A 162 -13.13 23.03 14.71
CA ASP A 162 -13.48 24.14 13.83
C ASP A 162 -14.26 23.60 12.62
N LYS A 163 -15.50 23.23 12.91
CA LYS A 163 -16.49 22.76 11.95
C LYS A 163 -16.78 23.85 10.91
N SER A 164 -16.98 23.40 9.67
CA SER A 164 -17.43 24.15 8.48
C SER A 164 -16.49 25.20 7.86
N GLY A 165 -15.19 25.19 8.16
CA GLY A 165 -14.20 26.10 7.58
C GLY A 165 -13.50 25.62 6.30
N GLY A 166 -14.25 25.15 5.29
CA GLY A 166 -13.70 25.00 3.92
C GLY A 166 -13.05 23.67 3.53
N LEU A 167 -13.18 22.59 4.31
CA LEU A 167 -12.86 21.25 3.80
C LEU A 167 -13.95 20.77 2.84
N ASN A 168 -13.54 20.42 1.63
CA ASN A 168 -14.41 19.78 0.63
C ASN A 168 -15.16 18.59 1.29
N PRO A 169 -16.49 18.47 1.13
CA PRO A 169 -17.29 17.39 1.69
C PRO A 169 -16.75 15.97 1.43
N ALA A 170 -16.01 15.77 0.33
CA ALA A 170 -15.34 14.51 0.02
C ALA A 170 -14.21 14.19 1.01
N LEU A 171 -13.38 15.17 1.36
CA LEU A 171 -12.28 15.01 2.31
C LEU A 171 -12.80 14.79 3.74
N PHE A 172 -13.93 15.42 4.09
CA PHE A 172 -14.59 15.16 5.37
C PHE A 172 -15.18 13.75 5.47
N LYS A 173 -15.76 13.23 4.38
CA LYS A 173 -16.19 11.82 4.30
C LYS A 173 -15.02 10.85 4.43
N ILE A 174 -13.88 11.16 3.82
CA ILE A 174 -12.65 10.35 3.94
C ILE A 174 -12.15 10.36 5.40
N TYR A 175 -12.11 11.53 6.05
CA TYR A 175 -11.76 11.67 7.47
C TYR A 175 -12.62 10.81 8.40
N LEU A 176 -13.94 10.80 8.19
CA LEU A 176 -14.90 9.99 8.96
C LEU A 176 -14.81 8.49 8.65
N SER A 177 -14.33 8.12 7.46
CA SER A 177 -14.16 6.73 7.05
C SER A 177 -12.87 6.11 7.61
N ILE A 178 -11.84 6.93 7.86
CA ILE A 178 -10.52 6.48 8.36
C ILE A 178 -10.51 6.30 9.88
N ASN A 179 -11.12 7.21 10.63
CA ASN A 179 -11.14 7.15 12.09
C ASN A 179 -12.48 6.59 12.54
N LYS A 180 -12.50 5.43 13.23
CA LYS A 180 -13.55 4.66 13.98
C LYS A 180 -14.87 5.35 14.47
N PHE A 181 -15.35 6.40 13.84
CA PHE A 181 -16.44 7.29 14.24
C PHE A 181 -17.67 7.18 13.33
N ARG A 182 -17.66 6.23 12.38
CA ARG A 182 -18.78 5.92 11.46
C ARG A 182 -20.10 5.72 12.22
N GLY A 183 -20.08 5.08 13.39
CA GLY A 183 -21.26 4.88 14.24
C GLY A 183 -21.82 6.18 14.83
N LEU A 184 -20.96 7.12 15.23
CA LEU A 184 -21.34 8.40 15.84
C LEU A 184 -21.90 9.38 14.81
N TYR A 185 -21.50 9.26 13.53
CA TYR A 185 -22.10 9.99 12.40
C TYR A 185 -23.54 9.55 12.12
N HIS A 186 -23.77 8.23 12.05
CA HIS A 186 -25.12 7.70 11.83
C HIS A 186 -26.06 7.90 13.03
N GLN A 187 -25.52 8.02 14.24
CA GLN A 187 -26.27 8.37 15.46
C GLN A 187 -26.53 9.87 15.64
N GLY A 188 -26.05 10.73 14.73
CA GLY A 188 -26.31 12.17 14.76
C GLY A 188 -25.54 12.97 15.84
N ILE A 189 -24.52 12.37 16.47
CA ILE A 189 -23.73 13.00 17.54
C ILE A 189 -22.69 13.97 16.98
N ILE A 190 -22.23 13.71 15.75
CA ILE A 190 -21.47 14.65 14.94
C ILE A 190 -22.37 15.17 13.82
N GLY A 191 -22.38 16.49 13.64
CA GLY A 191 -23.42 17.20 12.88
C GLY A 191 -23.57 16.68 11.45
N GLN A 192 -24.82 16.36 11.08
CA GLN A 192 -25.15 16.12 9.69
C GLN A 192 -24.98 17.45 8.93
N PRO A 193 -24.40 17.44 7.71
CA PRO A 193 -24.36 18.64 6.90
C PRO A 193 -25.80 19.09 6.66
N GLU A 194 -26.14 20.28 7.14
CA GLU A 194 -27.42 20.92 6.82
C GLU A 194 -27.57 20.96 5.30
N LYS A 195 -28.76 20.57 4.81
CA LYS A 195 -29.12 20.70 3.40
C LYS A 195 -28.97 22.16 3.02
N ILE A 196 -27.93 22.49 2.27
CA ILE A 196 -27.80 23.80 1.64
C ILE A 196 -28.93 23.88 0.59
N PRO A 197 -29.83 24.87 0.66
CA PRO A 197 -30.83 25.05 -0.39
C PRO A 197 -30.14 25.41 -1.70
N LEU A 198 -30.72 24.96 -2.82
CA LEU A 198 -30.29 25.25 -4.19
C LEU A 198 -30.08 26.74 -4.44
#